data_AF-A0A925KEU8-F1
#
_entry.id   AF-A0A925KEU8-F1
#
_cell.length_a   1.000
_cell.length_b   1.000
_cell.length_c   1.000
_cell.angle_alpha   90.00
_cell.angle_beta   90.00
_cell.angle_gamma   90.00
#
_symmetry.space_group_name_H-M   'P 1'
#
loop_
_entity.id
_entity.type
_entity.pdbx_description
1 polymer ?
#
loop_
_entity_poly.entity_id
_entity_poly.type
_entity_poly.pdbx_seq_one_letter_code
_entity_poly.pdbx_strand_id
1 'polypeptide(L)'
;YTFLTTALFDPFVILYAPTFTATTPLVNAQIANDDLLGQTTSGFTFALVPNTVYRYVTTGFANTDFGTAVTGVYTTTIGGIGTITVVPEASTYAMMAMGLAMLGIARRRTKTLPS
;
A
#
# COMPACT_ATOMS: atom_id res chain seq x y z
N TYR A 1 5.76 -16.11 3.94
CA TYR A 1 5.62 -14.94 3.05
C TYR A 1 6.82 -14.05 3.24
N THR A 2 7.27 -13.43 2.15
CA THR A 2 8.37 -12.48 2.14
C THR A 2 7.78 -11.08 1.95
N PHE A 3 8.29 -10.14 2.73
CA PHE A 3 7.93 -8.72 2.65
C PHE A 3 9.21 -7.96 2.43
N LEU A 4 9.24 -7.13 1.39
CA LEU A 4 10.38 -6.31 1.05
C LEU A 4 9.89 -4.92 0.70
N THR A 5 10.42 -3.91 1.39
CA THR A 5 10.22 -2.50 1.06
C THR A 5 11.57 -1.89 0.70
N THR A 6 11.61 -1.22 -0.45
CA THR A 6 12.74 -0.37 -0.85
C THR A 6 12.28 1.07 -0.89
N ALA A 7 13.11 2.01 -0.46
CA ALA A 7 12.77 3.43 -0.46
C ALA A 7 13.97 4.33 -0.81
N LEU A 8 13.69 5.61 -1.07
CA LEU A 8 14.70 6.66 -1.21
C LEU A 8 15.12 7.29 0.14
N PHE A 9 14.57 6.78 1.24
CA PHE A 9 14.85 7.14 2.63
C PHE A 9 15.06 5.85 3.44
N ASP A 10 15.38 5.97 4.72
CA ASP A 10 15.49 4.83 5.62
C ASP A 10 14.10 4.30 6.05
N PRO A 11 13.59 3.20 5.47
CA PRO A 11 12.27 2.72 5.79
C PRO A 11 12.29 1.98 7.13
N PHE A 12 11.17 2.04 7.83
CA PHE A 12 10.89 1.16 8.96
C PHE A 12 9.55 0.48 8.72
N VAL A 13 9.55 -0.85 8.73
CA VAL A 13 8.36 -1.64 8.39
C VAL A 13 7.91 -2.49 9.56
N ILE A 14 6.59 -2.60 9.73
CA ILE A 14 5.96 -3.33 10.82
C ILE A 14 4.76 -4.11 10.30
N LEU A 15 4.65 -5.38 10.69
CA LEU A 15 3.45 -6.19 10.47
C LEU A 15 2.58 -6.21 11.73
N TYR A 16 1.29 -5.93 11.56
CA TYR A 16 0.29 -6.00 12.63
C TYR A 16 -0.76 -7.07 12.35
N ALA A 17 -1.33 -7.65 13.42
CA ALA A 17 -2.52 -8.50 13.36
C ALA A 17 -3.32 -8.44 14.67
N PRO A 18 -4.67 -8.28 14.63
CA PRO A 18 -5.45 -8.02 13.43
C PRO A 18 -5.34 -6.55 13.01
N THR A 19 -5.28 -5.61 13.94
CA THR A 19 -5.42 -4.17 13.68
C THR A 19 -4.14 -3.38 13.96
N PHE A 20 -4.00 -2.24 13.30
CA PHE A 20 -3.03 -1.19 13.60
C PHE A 20 -3.77 0.00 14.21
N THR A 21 -3.22 0.62 15.24
CA THR A 21 -3.75 1.84 15.85
C THR A 21 -2.60 2.77 16.20
N ALA A 22 -2.59 3.96 15.59
CA ALA A 22 -1.47 4.90 15.70
C ALA A 22 -1.25 5.43 17.14
N THR A 23 -2.28 5.44 17.98
CA THR A 23 -2.16 5.85 19.39
C THR A 23 -1.60 4.75 20.30
N THR A 24 -1.55 3.51 19.84
CA THR A 24 -1.02 2.34 20.58
C THR A 24 -0.17 1.45 19.66
N PRO A 25 0.92 1.97 19.07
CA PRO A 25 1.62 1.33 17.95
C PRO A 25 2.37 0.04 18.31
N LEU A 26 2.50 -0.32 19.60
CA LEU A 26 3.10 -1.60 19.99
C LEU A 26 2.06 -2.71 20.18
N VAL A 27 0.78 -2.35 20.28
CA VAL A 27 -0.30 -3.33 20.39
C VAL A 27 -0.46 -4.02 19.04
N ASN A 28 -0.59 -5.35 19.05
CA ASN A 28 -0.79 -6.20 17.86
C ASN A 28 0.39 -6.25 16.88
N ALA A 29 1.52 -5.62 17.18
CA ALA A 29 2.74 -5.75 16.38
C ALA A 29 3.25 -7.20 16.43
N GLN A 30 3.56 -7.76 15.26
CA GLN A 30 4.00 -9.15 15.09
C GLN A 30 5.51 -9.21 14.85
N ILE A 31 6.02 -8.33 14.00
CA ILE A 31 7.42 -8.23 13.62
C ILE A 31 7.69 -6.84 13.02
N ALA A 32 8.89 -6.32 13.21
CA ALA A 32 9.36 -5.07 12.63
C ALA A 32 10.82 -5.19 12.19
N ASN A 33 11.22 -4.39 11.21
CA ASN A 33 12.60 -4.29 10.74
C ASN A 33 12.80 -2.94 10.00
N ASP A 34 13.94 -2.29 10.22
CA ASP A 34 14.43 -1.09 9.53
C ASP A 34 15.47 -1.46 8.46
N ASP A 35 16.44 -2.31 8.82
CA ASP A 35 17.54 -2.68 7.92
C ASP A 35 17.58 -4.20 7.69
N LEU A 36 17.20 -4.62 6.48
CA LEU A 36 17.32 -6.01 6.04
C LEU A 36 18.57 -6.23 5.19
N LEU A 37 18.83 -5.35 4.23
CA LEU A 37 19.94 -5.47 3.25
C LEU A 37 20.76 -4.17 3.13
N GLY A 38 20.42 -3.14 3.90
CA GLY A 38 20.99 -1.82 3.93
C GLY A 38 19.93 -0.78 4.31
N GLN A 39 20.37 0.44 4.63
CA GLN A 39 19.52 1.55 5.07
C GLN A 39 18.30 1.83 4.19
N THR A 40 18.31 1.55 2.89
CA THR A 40 17.16 1.83 2.00
C THR A 40 16.23 0.63 1.78
N THR A 41 16.46 -0.47 2.52
CA THR A 41 15.80 -1.75 2.29
C THR A 41 15.41 -2.43 3.61
N SER A 42 14.11 -2.47 3.88
CA SER A 42 13.55 -3.12 5.06
C SER A 42 12.68 -4.29 4.67
N GLY A 43 12.55 -5.26 5.56
CA GLY A 43 11.68 -6.39 5.30
C GLY A 43 11.87 -7.54 6.26
N PHE A 44 11.12 -8.60 6.02
CA PHE A 44 11.21 -9.82 6.81
C PHE A 44 10.51 -10.99 6.11
N THR A 45 10.74 -12.19 6.63
CA THR A 45 9.92 -13.35 6.33
C THR A 45 8.98 -13.63 7.50
N PHE A 46 7.71 -13.91 7.21
CA PHE A 46 6.70 -14.19 8.23
C PHE A 46 5.72 -15.27 7.73
N ALA A 47 5.34 -16.19 8.62
CA ALA A 47 4.35 -17.22 8.35
C ALA A 47 2.94 -16.67 8.64
N LEU A 48 2.17 -16.38 7.59
CA LEU A 48 0.80 -15.88 7.75
C LEU A 48 -0.16 -17.03 8.04
N VAL A 49 -1.09 -16.80 8.96
CA VAL A 49 -2.16 -17.73 9.29
C VAL A 49 -3.38 -17.42 8.39
N PRO A 50 -4.00 -18.44 7.76
CA PRO A 50 -5.22 -18.24 6.99
C PRO A 50 -6.34 -17.56 7.79
N ASN A 51 -7.23 -16.85 7.09
CA ASN A 51 -8.38 -16.14 7.68
C ASN A 51 -8.01 -15.06 8.73
N THR A 52 -6.76 -14.60 8.74
CA THR A 52 -6.31 -13.49 9.59
C THR A 52 -6.03 -12.27 8.73
N VAL A 53 -6.54 -11.11 9.15
CA VAL A 53 -6.24 -9.83 8.50
C VAL A 53 -4.93 -9.30 9.06
N TYR A 54 -3.97 -9.07 8.17
CA TYR A 54 -2.69 -8.45 8.51
C TYR A 54 -2.64 -7.03 7.95
N ARG A 55 -1.96 -6.14 8.66
CA ARG A 55 -1.69 -4.76 8.21
C ARG A 55 -0.18 -4.57 8.17
N TYR A 56 0.34 -4.35 6.97
CA TYR A 56 1.74 -4.01 6.76
C TYR A 56 1.86 -2.49 6.69
N VAL A 57 2.59 -1.92 7.65
CA VAL A 57 2.80 -0.48 7.76
C VAL A 57 4.24 -0.17 7.39
N THR A 58 4.42 0.77 6.48
CA THR A 58 5.72 1.35 6.13
C THR A 58 5.77 2.78 6.66
N THR A 59 6.84 3.11 7.37
CA THR A 59 7.15 4.46 7.86
C THR A 59 8.65 4.74 7.64
N GLY A 60 9.13 5.90 8.10
CA GLY A 60 10.56 6.20 8.13
C GLY A 60 11.18 5.85 9.48
N PHE A 61 12.47 5.53 9.48
CA PHE A 61 13.22 5.30 10.71
C PHE A 61 13.38 6.59 11.53
N ALA A 62 13.80 7.69 10.90
CA ALA A 62 13.91 8.99 11.55
C ALA A 62 12.77 9.95 11.18
N ASN A 63 12.59 11.00 11.99
CA ASN A 63 11.57 12.04 11.73
C ASN A 63 11.81 12.83 10.44
N THR A 64 13.00 12.73 9.85
CA THR A 64 13.36 13.32 8.56
C THR A 64 13.09 12.39 7.38
N ASP A 65 12.84 11.11 7.66
CA ASP A 65 12.64 10.07 6.65
C ASP A 65 11.17 9.98 6.28
N PHE A 66 10.73 10.96 5.48
CA PHE A 66 9.39 10.97 4.92
C PHE A 66 9.47 11.20 3.43
N GLY A 67 8.50 10.61 2.71
CA GLY A 67 8.32 10.97 1.32
C GLY A 67 7.96 12.46 1.19
N THR A 68 8.72 13.22 0.40
CA THR A 68 8.12 14.37 -0.27
C THR A 68 6.93 13.85 -1.07
N ALA A 69 5.83 14.60 -1.17
CA ALA A 69 4.51 14.15 -1.66
C ALA A 69 4.44 13.65 -3.13
N VAL A 70 5.55 13.17 -3.69
CA VAL A 70 5.67 12.56 -5.00
C VAL A 70 5.41 11.06 -4.86
N THR A 71 4.43 10.55 -5.61
CA THR A 71 4.20 9.10 -5.76
C THR A 71 5.50 8.40 -6.19
N GLY A 72 5.88 7.32 -5.50
CA GLY A 72 7.06 6.51 -5.87
C GLY A 72 8.30 6.64 -4.97
N VAL A 73 8.18 7.19 -3.75
CA VAL A 73 9.33 7.26 -2.81
C VAL A 73 9.70 5.90 -2.21
N TYR A 74 8.77 4.95 -2.20
CA TYR A 74 9.03 3.57 -1.80
C TYR A 74 8.22 2.59 -2.64
N THR A 75 8.69 1.34 -2.67
CA THR A 75 7.97 0.21 -3.27
C THR A 75 7.90 -0.93 -2.26
N THR A 76 6.77 -1.63 -2.20
CA THR A 76 6.60 -2.81 -1.36
C THR A 76 6.26 -4.01 -2.24
N THR A 77 7.04 -5.06 -2.09
CA THR A 77 6.82 -6.35 -2.75
C THR A 77 6.49 -7.40 -1.70
N ILE A 78 5.38 -8.11 -1.93
CA ILE A 78 4.96 -9.24 -1.09
C ILE A 78 5.02 -10.50 -1.94
N GLY A 79 5.80 -11.49 -1.47
CA GLY A 79 5.94 -12.79 -2.10
C GLY A 79 5.48 -13.91 -1.17
N GLY A 80 5.09 -15.04 -1.75
CA GLY A 80 4.68 -16.20 -0.96
C GLY A 80 4.10 -17.33 -1.80
N ILE A 81 3.71 -18.39 -1.11
CA ILE A 81 3.03 -19.53 -1.72
C ILE A 81 1.60 -19.15 -2.10
N GLY A 82 1.11 -19.73 -3.19
CA GLY A 82 -0.25 -19.49 -3.70
C GLY A 82 -0.39 -18.24 -4.56
N THR A 83 -1.63 -17.94 -4.95
CA THR A 83 -1.95 -16.77 -5.78
C THR A 83 -2.15 -15.55 -4.90
N ILE A 84 -1.30 -14.54 -5.07
CA ILE A 84 -1.46 -13.23 -4.44
C ILE A 84 -2.25 -12.35 -5.42
N THR A 85 -3.49 -12.02 -5.07
CA THR A 85 -4.33 -11.12 -5.87
C THR A 85 -4.29 -9.72 -5.28
N VAL A 86 -3.86 -8.75 -6.08
CA VAL A 86 -3.94 -7.33 -5.70
C VAL A 86 -5.39 -6.89 -5.77
N VAL A 87 -5.91 -6.36 -4.66
CA VAL A 87 -7.26 -5.80 -4.60
C VAL A 87 -7.15 -4.29 -4.87
N PRO A 88 -7.82 -3.76 -5.91
CA PRO A 88 -7.80 -2.32 -6.18
C PRO A 88 -8.34 -1.52 -4.99
N GLU A 89 -7.76 -0.35 -4.76
CA GLU A 89 -8.24 0.54 -3.71
C GLU A 89 -9.66 1.04 -4.01
N ALA A 90 -10.43 1.38 -2.98
CA ALA A 90 -11.78 1.92 -3.15
C ALA A 90 -11.80 3.19 -4.04
N SER A 91 -10.74 3.99 -3.99
CA SER A 91 -10.52 5.16 -4.84
C SER A 91 -10.41 4.79 -6.33
N THR A 92 -9.80 3.66 -6.67
CA THR A 92 -9.69 3.17 -8.06
C THR A 92 -11.08 2.93 -8.65
N TYR A 93 -11.98 2.29 -7.90
CA TYR A 93 -13.36 2.09 -8.32
C TYR A 93 -14.14 3.41 -8.46
N ALA A 94 -13.93 4.34 -7.53
CA ALA A 94 -14.54 5.66 -7.60
C ALA A 94 -14.10 6.44 -8.85
N MET A 95 -12.80 6.44 -9.16
CA MET A 95 -12.25 7.08 -10.35
C MET A 95 -12.74 6.43 -11.64
N MET A 96 -12.85 5.10 -11.68
CA MET A 96 -13.44 4.37 -12.80
C MET A 96 -14.91 4.77 -13.01
N ALA A 97 -15.71 4.81 -11.94
CA ALA A 97 -17.11 5.22 -12.02
C ALA A 97 -17.25 6.66 -12.53
N MET A 98 -16.41 7.58 -12.05
CA MET A 98 -16.37 8.96 -12.56
C MET A 98 -15.98 9.03 -14.03
N GLY A 99 -14.95 8.29 -14.46
CA GLY A 99 -14.53 8.23 -15.86
C GLY A 99 -15.66 7.76 -16.78
N LEU A 100 -16.38 6.71 -16.39
CA LEU A 100 -17.54 6.20 -17.12
C LEU A 100 -18.70 7.20 -17.17
N ALA A 101 -18.97 7.90 -16.06
CA ALA A 101 -19.99 8.93 -16.01
C ALA A 101 -19.68 10.09 -16.98
N MET A 102 -18.43 10.56 -16.99
CA MET A 102 -17.98 11.61 -17.91
C MET A 102 -18.09 11.19 -19.38
N LEU A 103 -17.70 9.95 -19.72
CA LEU A 103 -17.87 9.41 -21.08
C LEU A 103 -19.34 9.35 -21.49
N GLY A 104 -20.23 8.94 -20.58
CA GLY A 104 -21.68 8.93 -20.81
C GLY A 104 -22.25 10.32 -21.10
N ILE A 105 -21.81 11.33 -20.35
CA ILE A 105 -22.21 12.74 -20.56
C ILE A 105 -21.71 13.26 -21.91
N ALA A 106 -20.43 13.02 -22.25
CA ALA A 106 -19.85 13.45 -23.51
C ALA A 106 -20.58 12.86 -24.72
N ARG A 107 -20.94 11.57 -24.64
CA ARG A 107 -21.69 10.87 -25.71
C ARG A 107 -23.14 11.32 -25.84
N ARG A 108 -23.75 11.87 -24.79
CA ARG A 108 -25.08 12.52 -24.88
C ARG A 108 -25.00 13.87 -25.59
N ARG A 109 -23.95 14.66 -25.33
CA ARG A 109 -23.75 15.99 -25.94
C ARG A 109 -23.51 15.93 -27.46
N THR A 110 -22.88 14.87 -27.97
CA THR A 110 -22.66 14.71 -29.41
C THR A 110 -23.90 14.30 -30.19
N LYS A 111 -24.92 13.74 -29.53
CA LYS A 111 -26.20 13.39 -30.17
C LYS A 111 -27.18 14.57 -30.31
N THR A 112 -26.92 15.71 -29.67
CA THR A 112 -27.86 16.85 -29.59
C THR A 112 -27.53 18.02 -30.52
N LEU A 113 -26.63 17.86 -31.50
CA LEU A 113 -26.36 18.89 -32.52
C LEU A 113 -27.14 18.55 -33.82
N PRO A 114 -28.19 19.30 -34.19
CA PRO A 114 -28.83 19.20 -35.51
C PRO A 114 -27.95 19.87 -36.59
N SER A 115 -27.93 19.28 -37.79
CA SER A 115 -27.36 19.81 -39.04
C SER A 115 -28.17 20.95 -39.62
#